data_AF-A0AA38P3C5-F1
#
_entry.id   AF-A0AA38P3C5-F1
#
_cell.length_a   1.000
_cell.length_b   1.000
_cell.length_c   1.000
_cell.angle_alpha   90.00
_cell.angle_beta   90.00
_cell.angle_gamma   90.00
#
_symmetry.space_group_name_H-M   'P 1'
#
loop_
_entity.id
_entity.type
_entity.pdbx_description
1 polymer ?
#
loop_
_entity_poly.entity_id
_entity_poly.type
_entity_poly.pdbx_seq_one_letter_code
_entity_poly.pdbx_strand_id
1 'polypeptide(L)'
;MSVVDSEIDITRGWVDPRILGGRLLDFTTRRKGEPLNIIISGKSDPYILSETGFSNYVKSLGFSSECFGIHYGNVHQADLGDGNERQDEQVLARQYYFTRPGGPIFGTCWESLAGGNHFRAWKQNGSMADSGAWFLGASKEENSGKNHMIIPNGYNIGRDFLVAQAVSTPTHWNSLWWQTEVEWVKGLLEPGNDGVNHGIEQDGFVAVLTVTRV
;
A
#
# COMPACT_ATOMS: atom_id res chain seq x y z
N MET A 1 2.49 -1.30 34.05
CA MET A 1 2.49 -0.88 32.63
C MET A 1 3.84 -0.27 32.35
N SER A 2 4.58 -0.88 31.42
CA SER A 2 5.85 -0.34 30.96
C SER A 2 5.61 0.89 30.08
N VAL A 3 6.63 1.71 29.84
CA VAL A 3 6.53 2.86 28.90
C VAL A 3 6.07 2.40 27.51
N VAL A 4 6.43 1.18 27.11
CA VAL A 4 6.02 0.57 25.83
C VAL A 4 4.51 0.32 25.78
N ASP A 5 3.89 -0.10 26.89
CA ASP A 5 2.42 -0.31 26.93
C ASP A 5 1.63 0.99 26.75
N SER A 6 2.23 2.15 27.08
CA SER A 6 1.60 3.46 26.89
C SER A 6 1.77 4.04 25.49
N GLU A 7 2.67 3.47 24.67
CA GLU A 7 2.91 3.91 23.28
C GLU A 7 2.11 3.10 22.26
N ILE A 8 1.62 1.91 22.64
CA ILE A 8 0.74 1.08 21.80
C ILE A 8 -0.71 1.59 21.92
N ASP A 9 -1.05 2.58 21.11
CA ASP A 9 -2.41 3.10 20.99
C ASP A 9 -3.10 2.59 19.71
N ILE A 10 -3.76 1.43 19.80
CA ILE A 10 -4.56 0.88 18.70
C ILE A 10 -5.76 1.77 18.33
N THR A 11 -6.21 2.66 19.23
CA THR A 11 -7.35 3.55 18.97
C THR A 11 -7.00 4.65 17.98
N ARG A 12 -5.71 4.86 17.68
CA ARG A 12 -5.26 5.69 16.55
C ARG A 12 -5.74 5.13 15.21
N GLY A 13 -5.94 3.81 15.10
CA GLY A 13 -6.28 3.09 13.88
C GLY A 13 -5.06 2.52 13.15
N TRP A 14 -3.86 2.69 13.68
CA TRP A 14 -2.63 2.00 13.27
C TRP A 14 -1.59 2.21 14.37
N VAL A 15 -0.68 1.25 14.54
CA VAL A 15 0.45 1.36 15.47
C VAL A 15 1.73 1.54 14.68
N ASP A 16 2.62 2.46 15.09
CA ASP A 16 3.91 2.63 14.45
C ASP A 16 4.75 1.35 14.60
N PRO A 17 5.10 0.65 13.48
CA PRO A 17 5.87 -0.59 13.54
C PRO A 17 7.16 -0.50 14.36
N ARG A 18 7.78 0.67 14.42
CA ARG A 18 9.09 0.88 15.05
C ARG A 18 9.06 0.75 16.57
N ILE A 19 7.91 1.02 17.19
CA ILE A 19 7.73 0.93 18.65
C ILE A 19 8.02 -0.51 19.13
N LEU A 20 7.74 -1.50 18.28
CA LEU A 20 7.85 -2.92 18.60
C LEU A 20 8.88 -3.65 17.71
N GLY A 21 9.82 -2.91 17.12
CA GLY A 21 10.95 -3.49 16.38
C GLY A 21 10.69 -3.76 14.90
N GLY A 22 9.49 -3.48 14.39
CA GLY A 22 9.18 -3.45 12.97
C GLY A 22 9.70 -2.20 12.28
N ARG A 23 9.34 -2.00 11.00
CA ARG A 23 9.79 -0.84 10.21
C ARG A 23 8.86 -0.54 9.03
N LEU A 24 8.89 0.70 8.53
CA LEU A 24 8.16 1.12 7.32
C LEU A 24 8.95 0.90 6.01
N LEU A 25 9.97 0.04 6.03
CA LEU A 25 10.63 -0.44 4.82
C LEU A 25 10.40 -1.94 4.72
N ASP A 26 9.89 -2.42 3.59
CA ASP A 26 9.75 -3.85 3.36
C ASP A 26 11.13 -4.54 3.23
N PHE A 27 11.13 -5.85 2.98
CA PHE A 27 12.32 -6.64 2.74
C PHE A 27 12.33 -7.14 1.29
N THR A 28 12.53 -6.24 0.33
CA THR A 28 12.76 -6.62 -1.08
C THR A 28 14.14 -7.25 -1.32
N THR A 29 15.17 -6.79 -0.60
CA THR A 29 16.51 -7.42 -0.62
C THR A 29 17.07 -7.57 0.79
N ARG A 30 18.24 -8.21 0.92
CA ARG A 30 18.94 -8.34 2.21
C ARG A 30 19.28 -7.01 2.90
N ARG A 31 19.43 -5.92 2.14
CA ARG A 31 19.93 -4.64 2.67
C ARG A 31 19.03 -3.44 2.40
N LYS A 32 18.06 -3.58 1.49
CA LYS A 32 17.19 -2.49 1.05
C LYS A 32 15.74 -2.95 1.04
N GLY A 33 14.85 -2.00 1.26
CA GLY A 33 13.40 -2.16 1.30
C GLY A 33 12.69 -1.12 0.44
N GLU A 34 11.46 -1.40 0.06
CA GLU A 34 10.55 -0.41 -0.49
C GLU A 34 9.75 0.26 0.64
N PRO A 35 9.44 1.56 0.52
CA PRO A 35 8.74 2.29 1.56
C PRO A 35 7.27 1.88 1.65
N LEU A 36 6.83 1.53 2.85
CA LEU A 36 5.43 1.42 3.24
C LEU A 36 4.88 2.84 3.42
N ASN A 37 4.54 3.47 2.30
CA ASN A 37 4.27 4.90 2.19
C ASN A 37 2.78 5.27 2.25
N ILE A 38 1.90 4.28 2.43
CA ILE A 38 0.46 4.48 2.66
C ILE A 38 -0.02 3.55 3.78
N ILE A 39 -0.93 4.03 4.62
CA ILE A 39 -1.65 3.26 5.64
C ILE A 39 -3.15 3.43 5.42
N ILE A 40 -3.90 2.35 5.23
CA ILE A 40 -5.36 2.39 5.37
C ILE A 40 -5.67 2.09 6.83
N SER A 41 -6.14 3.12 7.53
CA SER A 41 -6.42 3.10 8.95
C SER A 41 -7.47 2.05 9.30
N GLY A 42 -7.29 1.36 10.42
CA GLY A 42 -8.27 0.50 11.08
C GLY A 42 -9.54 1.23 11.55
N LYS A 43 -9.59 2.57 11.42
CA LYS A 43 -10.83 3.36 11.54
C LYS A 43 -11.71 3.33 10.29
N SER A 44 -11.24 2.73 9.20
CA SER A 44 -11.98 2.60 7.96
C SER A 44 -13.17 1.61 8.09
N ASP A 45 -14.03 1.58 7.08
CA ASP A 45 -15.12 0.61 6.92
C ASP A 45 -14.60 -0.81 7.26
N PRO A 46 -15.17 -1.48 8.28
CA PRO A 46 -14.73 -2.82 8.69
C PRO A 46 -14.71 -3.83 7.53
N TYR A 47 -15.54 -3.62 6.52
CA TYR A 47 -15.49 -4.44 5.31
C TYR A 47 -14.17 -4.30 4.56
N ILE A 48 -13.65 -3.08 4.36
CA ILE A 48 -12.36 -2.85 3.70
C ILE A 48 -11.20 -3.43 4.51
N LEU A 49 -11.35 -3.55 5.83
CA LEU A 49 -10.35 -4.21 6.67
C LEU A 49 -10.35 -5.74 6.49
N SER A 50 -11.39 -6.35 5.90
CA SER A 50 -11.35 -7.76 5.47
C SER A 50 -10.60 -7.91 4.14
N GLU A 51 -10.01 -9.08 3.88
CA GLU A 51 -9.34 -9.35 2.59
C GLU A 51 -10.27 -9.15 1.38
N THR A 52 -11.51 -9.66 1.49
CA THR A 52 -12.52 -9.53 0.43
C THR A 52 -12.90 -8.07 0.17
N GLY A 53 -13.18 -7.30 1.23
CA GLY A 53 -13.56 -5.91 1.06
C GLY A 53 -12.37 -5.04 0.65
N PHE A 54 -11.16 -5.35 1.12
CA PHE A 54 -9.95 -4.73 0.63
C PHE A 54 -9.80 -4.94 -0.88
N SER A 55 -9.92 -6.19 -1.35
CA SER A 55 -9.88 -6.50 -2.79
C SER A 55 -10.91 -5.71 -3.61
N ASN A 56 -12.12 -5.52 -3.08
CA ASN A 56 -13.16 -4.74 -3.76
C ASN A 56 -12.88 -3.23 -3.75
N TYR A 57 -12.34 -2.69 -2.66
CA TYR A 57 -11.89 -1.30 -2.60
C TYR A 57 -10.71 -1.03 -3.53
N VAL A 58 -9.74 -1.93 -3.59
CA VAL A 58 -8.62 -1.86 -4.55
C VAL A 58 -9.13 -1.77 -5.99
N LYS A 59 -10.19 -2.52 -6.33
CA LYS A 59 -10.86 -2.42 -7.64
C LYS A 59 -11.55 -1.09 -7.87
N SER A 60 -12.14 -0.47 -6.84
CA SER A 60 -12.74 0.87 -6.98
C SER A 60 -11.71 1.96 -7.25
N LEU A 61 -10.46 1.77 -6.82
CA LEU A 61 -9.33 2.67 -7.09
C LEU A 61 -8.75 2.52 -8.51
N GLY A 62 -9.24 1.55 -9.29
CA GLY A 62 -8.68 1.22 -10.61
C GLY A 62 -7.43 0.37 -10.52
N PHE A 63 -7.32 -0.51 -9.52
CA PHE A 63 -6.28 -1.53 -9.41
C PHE A 63 -6.92 -2.92 -9.40
N SER A 64 -6.15 -3.97 -9.69
CA SER A 64 -6.61 -5.34 -9.47
C SER A 64 -5.45 -6.23 -9.07
N SER A 65 -5.74 -7.30 -8.33
CA SER A 65 -4.83 -8.43 -8.22
C SER A 65 -4.47 -8.94 -9.62
N GLU A 66 -3.24 -9.41 -9.77
CA GLU A 66 -2.56 -9.67 -11.05
C GLU A 66 -3.34 -10.43 -12.13
N CYS A 67 -2.88 -10.25 -13.37
CA CYS A 67 -3.47 -10.86 -14.56
C CYS A 67 -3.36 -12.39 -14.52
N PHE A 68 -4.48 -13.10 -14.48
CA PHE A 68 -4.58 -14.57 -14.59
C PHE A 68 -3.74 -15.38 -13.56
N GLY A 69 -3.46 -14.82 -12.38
CA GLY A 69 -2.75 -15.58 -11.33
C GLY A 69 -1.28 -15.91 -11.65
N ILE A 70 -0.69 -15.21 -12.62
CA ILE A 70 0.75 -15.30 -12.90
C ILE A 70 1.43 -14.26 -12.01
N HIS A 71 1.95 -14.72 -10.87
CA HIS A 71 2.84 -13.93 -10.02
C HIS A 71 4.18 -13.71 -10.71
N TYR A 72 4.34 -12.56 -11.36
CA TYR A 72 5.61 -12.14 -11.96
C TYR A 72 6.25 -11.07 -11.08
N GLY A 73 7.17 -11.51 -10.22
CA GLY A 73 7.90 -10.64 -9.29
C GLY A 73 8.42 -11.41 -8.08
N ASN A 74 9.36 -10.82 -7.36
CA ASN A 74 9.76 -11.35 -6.06
C ASN A 74 8.66 -11.08 -5.03
N VAL A 75 8.39 -12.04 -4.17
CA VAL A 75 7.57 -11.86 -2.97
C VAL A 75 8.36 -11.01 -1.98
N HIS A 76 7.79 -9.91 -1.54
CA HIS A 76 8.38 -9.06 -0.51
C HIS A 76 7.82 -9.46 0.86
N GLN A 77 8.60 -9.22 1.90
CA GLN A 77 8.17 -9.40 3.28
C GLN A 77 8.10 -8.06 4.00
N ALA A 78 7.26 -7.92 5.01
CA ALA A 78 7.26 -6.76 5.91
C ALA A 78 7.15 -7.20 7.37
N ASP A 79 7.73 -6.42 8.27
CA ASP A 79 7.61 -6.57 9.71
C ASP A 79 6.92 -5.32 10.27
N LEU A 80 5.65 -5.47 10.63
CA LEU A 80 4.81 -4.38 11.11
C LEU A 80 4.88 -4.18 12.62
N GLY A 81 5.82 -4.85 13.30
CA GLY A 81 5.99 -4.76 14.75
C GLY A 81 4.78 -5.29 15.54
N ASP A 82 3.91 -6.08 14.93
CA ASP A 82 2.68 -6.56 15.55
C ASP A 82 2.81 -7.93 16.24
N GLY A 83 4.03 -8.47 16.27
CA GLY A 83 4.33 -9.77 16.87
C GLY A 83 4.18 -10.95 15.92
N ASN A 84 3.85 -10.72 14.64
CA ASN A 84 3.85 -11.76 13.61
C ASN A 84 5.23 -11.92 12.93
N GLU A 85 6.27 -11.21 13.36
CA GLU A 85 7.57 -11.16 12.69
C GLU A 85 7.41 -10.72 11.21
N ARG A 86 8.29 -11.21 10.32
CA ARG A 86 8.20 -10.93 8.88
C ARG A 86 7.10 -11.76 8.24
N GLN A 87 6.16 -11.07 7.62
CA GLN A 87 5.08 -11.66 6.85
C GLN A 87 5.27 -11.42 5.36
N ASP A 88 4.97 -12.43 4.55
CA ASP A 88 4.88 -12.28 3.10
C ASP A 88 3.76 -11.30 2.73
N GLU A 89 3.92 -10.60 1.60
CA GLU A 89 2.86 -9.75 1.06
C GLU A 89 1.53 -10.50 0.91
N GLN A 90 0.44 -9.86 1.32
CA GLN A 90 -0.90 -10.45 1.23
C GLN A 90 -1.63 -10.04 -0.05
N VAL A 91 -1.26 -8.88 -0.60
CA VAL A 91 -1.79 -8.38 -1.86
C VAL A 91 -0.66 -7.78 -2.68
N LEU A 92 -0.63 -8.12 -3.96
CA LEU A 92 0.07 -7.40 -5.01
C LEU A 92 -0.97 -6.90 -6.01
N ALA A 93 -1.13 -5.59 -6.09
CA ALA A 93 -2.13 -4.93 -6.92
C ALA A 93 -1.47 -4.04 -7.97
N ARG A 94 -2.02 -4.09 -9.18
CA ARG A 94 -1.47 -3.49 -10.39
C ARG A 94 -2.51 -2.58 -11.02
N GLN A 95 -2.11 -1.42 -11.53
CA GLN A 95 -3.01 -0.45 -12.12
C GLN A 95 -3.78 -1.06 -13.30
N TYR A 96 -5.09 -0.92 -13.25
CA TYR A 96 -6.02 -1.40 -14.26
C TYR A 96 -6.36 -0.28 -15.25
N TYR A 97 -5.99 -0.44 -16.52
CA TYR A 97 -6.31 0.54 -17.55
C TYR A 97 -7.72 0.34 -18.11
N PHE A 98 -8.61 1.30 -17.84
CA PHE A 98 -9.85 1.47 -18.59
C PHE A 98 -9.61 2.40 -19.77
N THR A 99 -9.97 1.98 -20.98
CA THR A 99 -9.80 2.85 -22.16
C THR A 99 -10.79 4.00 -22.16
N ARG A 100 -12.03 3.80 -21.68
CA ARG A 100 -13.12 4.78 -21.41
C ARG A 100 -14.22 4.12 -20.56
N PRO A 101 -15.19 4.87 -19.97
CA PRO A 101 -16.45 4.26 -19.51
C PRO A 101 -17.09 3.45 -20.63
N GLY A 102 -17.24 2.13 -20.45
CA GLY A 102 -17.78 1.22 -21.47
C GLY A 102 -16.83 0.80 -22.61
N GLY A 103 -15.54 1.15 -22.53
CA GLY A 103 -14.53 0.73 -23.50
C GLY A 103 -14.05 -0.73 -23.32
N PRO A 104 -13.39 -1.33 -24.32
CA PRO A 104 -12.89 -2.70 -24.23
C PRO A 104 -11.89 -2.87 -23.08
N ILE A 105 -12.03 -4.01 -22.39
CA ILE A 105 -11.20 -4.44 -21.26
C ILE A 105 -9.83 -4.85 -21.77
N PHE A 106 -8.77 -4.09 -21.47
CA PHE A 106 -7.39 -4.54 -21.72
C PHE A 106 -6.74 -5.24 -20.53
N GLY A 107 -7.42 -5.27 -19.37
CA GLY A 107 -6.97 -6.01 -18.19
C GLY A 107 -5.70 -5.43 -17.54
N THR A 108 -5.29 -6.02 -16.43
CA THR A 108 -4.00 -5.75 -15.76
C THR A 108 -2.78 -6.14 -16.61
N CYS A 109 -2.97 -6.96 -17.65
CA CYS A 109 -1.90 -7.43 -18.53
C CYS A 109 -1.24 -6.34 -19.39
N TRP A 110 -1.93 -5.22 -19.68
CA TRP A 110 -1.34 -4.14 -20.48
C TRP A 110 -0.33 -3.30 -19.70
N GLU A 111 -0.45 -3.26 -18.37
CA GLU A 111 0.53 -2.59 -17.51
C GLU A 111 1.89 -3.30 -17.58
N SER A 112 1.90 -4.64 -17.66
CA SER A 112 3.10 -5.43 -17.94
C SER A 112 3.73 -5.12 -19.30
N LEU A 113 3.16 -4.26 -20.16
CA LEU A 113 3.74 -3.82 -21.43
C LEU A 113 4.04 -2.31 -21.47
N ALA A 114 3.33 -1.49 -20.69
CA ALA A 114 3.43 -0.02 -20.70
C ALA A 114 4.05 0.60 -19.44
N GLY A 115 4.22 -0.18 -18.36
CA GLY A 115 4.56 0.32 -17.03
C GLY A 115 3.32 0.92 -16.35
N GLY A 116 3.38 1.14 -15.05
CA GLY A 116 2.24 1.68 -14.30
C GLY A 116 2.47 1.70 -12.79
N ASN A 117 1.40 2.06 -12.07
CA ASN A 117 1.42 2.08 -10.61
C ASN A 117 1.07 0.70 -10.07
N HIS A 118 1.86 0.21 -9.12
CA HIS A 118 1.51 -0.97 -8.36
C HIS A 118 1.68 -0.71 -6.87
N PHE A 119 1.11 -1.58 -6.05
CA PHE A 119 1.42 -1.60 -4.64
C PHE A 119 1.35 -3.02 -4.10
N ARG A 120 2.10 -3.23 -3.01
CA ARG A 120 2.02 -4.40 -2.15
C ARG A 120 1.35 -4.02 -0.83
N ALA A 121 0.66 -4.94 -0.18
CA ALA A 121 0.00 -4.67 1.09
C ALA A 121 0.20 -5.78 2.14
N TRP A 122 0.30 -5.33 3.39
CA TRP A 122 0.40 -6.15 4.60
C TRP A 122 -0.57 -5.62 5.65
N LYS A 123 -1.17 -6.51 6.43
CA LYS A 123 -2.14 -6.18 7.47
C LYS A 123 -1.48 -6.24 8.83
N GLN A 124 -1.71 -5.21 9.65
CA GLN A 124 -1.29 -5.19 11.03
C GLN A 124 -2.35 -5.90 11.90
N ASN A 125 -2.15 -7.19 12.14
CA ASN A 125 -3.11 -8.06 12.81
C ASN A 125 -2.47 -9.04 13.81
N GLY A 126 -1.23 -8.80 14.19
CA GLY A 126 -0.53 -9.59 15.20
C GLY A 126 -0.95 -9.23 16.63
N SER A 127 -0.73 -10.18 17.54
CA SER A 127 -1.23 -10.10 18.93
C SER A 127 -0.70 -8.93 19.75
N MET A 128 0.39 -8.28 19.31
CA MET A 128 1.00 -7.15 20.02
C MET A 128 0.49 -5.78 19.53
N ALA A 129 -0.10 -5.69 18.33
CA ALA A 129 -0.55 -4.42 17.76
C ALA A 129 -1.68 -4.57 16.72
N ASP A 130 -2.69 -5.41 16.98
CA ASP A 130 -3.82 -5.64 16.07
C ASP A 130 -4.71 -4.39 15.93
N SER A 131 -4.32 -3.49 15.04
CA SER A 131 -5.10 -2.32 14.65
C SER A 131 -6.05 -2.62 13.49
N GLY A 132 -5.85 -3.75 12.80
CA GLY A 132 -6.55 -4.12 11.57
C GLY A 132 -6.16 -3.30 10.34
N ALA A 133 -5.23 -2.35 10.46
CA ALA A 133 -4.81 -1.46 9.37
C ALA A 133 -4.08 -2.20 8.25
N TRP A 134 -4.17 -1.67 7.03
CA TRP A 134 -3.33 -2.11 5.91
C TRP A 134 -2.17 -1.15 5.70
N PHE A 135 -0.94 -1.67 5.61
CA PHE A 135 0.27 -0.95 5.25
C PHE A 135 0.63 -1.27 3.81
N LEU A 136 0.78 -0.25 2.98
CA LEU A 136 0.95 -0.38 1.55
C LEU A 136 2.30 0.21 1.13
N GLY A 137 3.04 -0.54 0.31
CA GLY A 137 4.19 -0.05 -0.43
C GLY A 137 3.80 0.27 -1.86
N ALA A 138 3.50 1.53 -2.15
CA ALA A 138 3.08 1.98 -3.48
C ALA A 138 4.24 2.58 -4.28
N SER A 139 4.33 2.23 -5.56
CA SER A 139 5.38 2.74 -6.44
C SER A 139 4.92 2.75 -7.91
N LYS A 140 5.68 3.44 -8.75
CA LYS A 140 5.49 3.47 -10.19
C LYS A 140 6.69 2.88 -10.93
N GLU A 141 6.41 1.91 -11.80
CA GLU A 141 7.40 1.19 -12.62
C GLU A 141 7.48 1.75 -14.05
N GLU A 142 8.66 1.61 -14.66
CA GLU A 142 8.84 1.69 -16.11
C GLU A 142 8.20 0.50 -16.83
N ASN A 143 8.02 0.63 -18.15
CA ASN A 143 7.51 -0.45 -18.97
C ASN A 143 8.42 -1.70 -18.98
N SER A 144 7.85 -2.86 -19.32
CA SER A 144 8.56 -4.15 -19.29
C SER A 144 9.79 -4.21 -20.19
N GLY A 145 9.87 -3.38 -21.23
CA GLY A 145 11.07 -3.22 -22.05
C GLY A 145 12.31 -2.75 -21.26
N LYS A 146 12.11 -2.22 -20.04
CA LYS A 146 13.16 -1.77 -19.12
C LYS A 146 13.20 -2.56 -17.80
N ASN A 147 12.69 -3.80 -17.80
CA ASN A 147 12.74 -4.72 -16.66
C ASN A 147 12.08 -4.18 -15.37
N HIS A 148 10.97 -3.46 -15.45
CA HIS A 148 10.21 -3.02 -14.26
C HIS A 148 10.99 -2.16 -13.26
N MET A 149 11.98 -1.38 -13.71
CA MET A 149 12.67 -0.46 -12.81
C MET A 149 11.71 0.62 -12.32
N ILE A 150 11.76 0.93 -11.02
CA ILE A 150 11.05 2.09 -10.46
C ILE A 150 11.57 3.37 -11.14
N ILE A 151 10.66 4.22 -11.62
CA ILE A 151 11.04 5.49 -12.26
C ILE A 151 11.68 6.44 -11.25
N PRO A 152 12.44 7.46 -11.69
CA PRO A 152 12.84 8.55 -10.80
C PRO A 152 11.63 9.12 -10.04
N ASN A 153 11.77 9.28 -8.72
CA ASN A 153 10.68 9.70 -7.82
C ASN A 153 9.48 8.74 -7.79
N GLY A 154 9.64 7.49 -8.22
CA GLY A 154 8.55 6.54 -8.43
C GLY A 154 7.79 6.13 -7.17
N TYR A 155 8.44 6.17 -6.00
CA TYR A 155 7.75 5.93 -4.72
C TYR A 155 6.76 7.04 -4.39
N ASN A 156 7.16 8.31 -4.52
CA ASN A 156 6.26 9.44 -4.28
C ASN A 156 5.17 9.51 -5.37
N ILE A 157 5.53 9.31 -6.64
CA ILE A 157 4.54 9.32 -7.75
C ILE A 157 3.50 8.21 -7.58
N GLY A 158 3.94 6.99 -7.22
CA GLY A 158 3.04 5.87 -6.98
C GLY A 158 2.07 6.13 -5.82
N ARG A 159 2.61 6.63 -4.70
CA ARG A 159 1.84 7.02 -3.54
C ARG A 159 0.80 8.09 -3.88
N ASP A 160 1.24 9.20 -4.45
CA ASP A 160 0.40 10.36 -4.71
C ASP A 160 -0.69 10.04 -5.74
N PHE A 161 -0.39 9.18 -6.71
CA PHE A 161 -1.39 8.67 -7.65
C PHE A 161 -2.49 7.88 -6.94
N LEU A 162 -2.13 6.91 -6.08
CA LEU A 162 -3.12 6.12 -5.35
C LEU A 162 -3.97 7.01 -4.44
N VAL A 163 -3.34 7.92 -3.69
CA VAL A 163 -4.05 8.87 -2.82
C VAL A 163 -5.01 9.74 -3.63
N ALA A 164 -4.59 10.30 -4.78
CA ALA A 164 -5.44 11.12 -5.63
C ALA A 164 -6.67 10.34 -6.16
N GLN A 165 -6.49 9.07 -6.54
CA GLN A 165 -7.60 8.20 -6.94
C GLN A 165 -8.58 7.96 -5.80
N ALA A 166 -8.08 7.81 -4.57
CA ALA A 166 -8.90 7.54 -3.40
C ALA A 166 -9.74 8.73 -2.91
N VAL A 167 -9.20 9.96 -2.99
CA VAL A 167 -9.80 11.15 -2.35
C VAL A 167 -10.57 12.08 -3.29
N SER A 168 -10.35 12.00 -4.60
CA SER A 168 -10.91 12.98 -5.55
C SER A 168 -12.44 12.91 -5.68
N THR A 169 -13.02 11.72 -5.61
CA THR A 169 -14.47 11.47 -5.64
C THR A 169 -14.79 10.18 -4.89
N PRO A 170 -16.04 9.96 -4.43
CA PRO A 170 -16.48 8.64 -4.01
C PRO A 170 -16.14 7.59 -5.07
N THR A 171 -15.38 6.58 -4.68
CA THR A 171 -15.03 5.46 -5.56
C THR A 171 -16.06 4.36 -5.40
N HIS A 172 -16.26 3.53 -6.43
CA HIS A 172 -17.25 2.46 -6.34
C HIS A 172 -16.76 1.13 -6.91
N TRP A 173 -17.26 0.04 -6.37
CA TRP A 173 -17.17 -1.28 -6.99
C TRP A 173 -18.33 -2.15 -6.53
N ASN A 174 -18.93 -2.91 -7.46
CA ASN A 174 -20.01 -3.85 -7.15
C ASN A 174 -21.14 -3.23 -6.29
N SER A 175 -21.60 -2.04 -6.69
CA SER A 175 -22.65 -1.26 -6.00
C SER A 175 -22.30 -0.74 -4.60
N LEU A 176 -21.07 -0.93 -4.13
CA LEU A 176 -20.55 -0.30 -2.91
C LEU A 176 -19.82 0.99 -3.27
N TRP A 177 -19.99 2.02 -2.45
CA TRP A 177 -19.36 3.31 -2.61
C TRP A 177 -18.54 3.66 -1.38
N TRP A 178 -17.40 4.31 -1.61
CA TRP A 178 -16.49 4.70 -0.55
C TRP A 178 -15.97 6.12 -0.76
N GLN A 179 -16.04 6.92 0.30
CA GLN A 179 -15.37 8.21 0.42
C GLN A 179 -14.09 8.01 1.24
N THR A 180 -13.01 8.68 0.84
CA THR A 180 -11.73 8.62 1.55
C THR A 180 -11.29 9.99 2.02
N GLU A 181 -10.78 10.07 3.25
CA GLU A 181 -10.03 11.20 3.78
C GLU A 181 -8.55 10.82 3.91
N VAL A 182 -7.65 11.80 3.74
CA VAL A 182 -6.20 11.61 3.87
C VAL A 182 -5.62 12.53 4.94
N GLU A 183 -4.80 11.95 5.81
CA GLU A 183 -3.87 12.64 6.70
C GLU A 183 -2.43 12.36 6.23
N TRP A 184 -1.60 13.40 6.18
CA TRP A 184 -0.18 13.27 5.82
C TRP A 184 0.70 13.28 7.07
N VAL A 185 1.36 12.17 7.35
CA VAL A 185 2.20 11.98 8.53
C VAL A 185 3.67 12.03 8.16
N LYS A 186 4.46 12.81 8.91
CA LYS A 186 5.92 12.87 8.81
C LYS A 186 6.60 12.08 9.93
N GLY A 187 7.88 11.74 9.72
CA GLY A 187 8.73 11.16 10.76
C GLY A 187 8.52 9.65 10.96
N LEU A 188 7.70 9.01 10.12
CA LEU A 188 7.62 7.55 10.01
C LEU A 188 8.67 6.99 9.04
N LEU A 189 8.98 7.76 7.99
CA LEU A 189 10.06 7.51 7.05
C LEU A 189 11.01 8.71 7.05
N GLU A 190 12.31 8.44 7.02
CA GLU A 190 13.35 9.47 6.92
C GLU A 190 13.51 9.92 5.46
N PRO A 191 13.33 11.21 5.12
CA PRO A 191 13.52 11.71 3.77
C PRO A 191 14.88 11.31 3.17
N GLY A 192 14.90 11.06 1.86
CA GLY A 192 16.07 10.56 1.15
C GLY A 192 15.93 9.08 0.78
N ASN A 193 17.07 8.39 0.63
CA ASN A 193 17.12 7.02 0.09
C ASN A 193 17.86 6.02 1.00
N ASP A 194 18.09 6.35 2.26
CA ASP A 194 18.76 5.43 3.19
C ASP A 194 17.91 4.17 3.42
N GLY A 195 18.51 3.01 3.22
CA GLY A 195 17.78 1.73 3.20
C GLY A 195 16.76 1.55 2.07
N VAL A 196 16.49 2.57 1.24
CA VAL A 196 15.49 2.51 0.16
C VAL A 196 16.05 1.79 -1.06
N ASN A 197 15.24 0.88 -1.60
CA ASN A 197 15.59 0.12 -2.80
C ASN A 197 15.77 1.03 -4.02
N HIS A 198 16.55 0.57 -5.00
CA HIS A 198 16.95 1.34 -6.19
C HIS A 198 17.71 2.67 -5.94
N GLY A 199 17.92 3.07 -4.68
CA GLY A 199 18.57 4.35 -4.35
C GLY A 199 17.70 5.57 -4.69
N ILE A 200 16.39 5.38 -4.81
CA ILE A 200 15.43 6.44 -5.14
C ILE A 200 15.03 7.16 -3.87
N GLU A 201 15.12 8.48 -3.90
CA GLU A 201 14.72 9.32 -2.76
C GLU A 201 13.20 9.35 -2.62
N GLN A 202 12.74 9.36 -1.38
CA GLN A 202 11.36 9.65 -0.99
C GLN A 202 11.32 10.86 -0.03
N ASP A 203 10.17 11.49 0.13
CA ASP A 203 10.04 12.80 0.79
C ASP A 203 9.75 12.75 2.30
N GLY A 204 9.67 11.55 2.89
CA GLY A 204 9.41 11.27 4.30
C GLY A 204 7.93 11.29 4.68
N PHE A 205 7.03 11.49 3.73
CA PHE A 205 5.59 11.51 3.99
C PHE A 205 4.96 10.13 3.83
N VAL A 206 4.10 9.77 4.78
CA VAL A 206 3.21 8.62 4.72
C VAL A 206 1.77 9.12 4.68
N ALA A 207 0.99 8.64 3.72
CA ALA A 207 -0.43 8.95 3.63
C ALA A 207 -1.25 7.99 4.49
N VAL A 208 -1.99 8.51 5.47
CA VAL A 208 -2.95 7.73 6.26
C VAL A 208 -4.35 7.98 5.70
N LEU A 209 -4.95 6.94 5.14
CA LEU A 209 -6.28 6.96 4.54
C LEU A 209 -7.31 6.46 5.55
N THR A 210 -8.39 7.21 5.74
CA THR A 210 -9.59 6.73 6.45
C THR A 210 -10.72 6.62 5.44
N VAL A 211 -11.19 5.39 5.21
CA VAL A 211 -12.17 5.09 4.16
C VAL A 211 -13.53 4.78 4.78
N THR A 212 -14.57 5.50 4.37
CA THR A 212 -15.93 5.31 4.87
C THR A 212 -16.87 4.90 3.74
N ARG A 213 -17.76 3.95 4.00
CA ARG A 213 -18.83 3.60 3.06
C ARG A 213 -19.88 4.71 3.00
N VAL A 214 -20.37 5.02 1.81
CA VAL A 214 -21.41 6.04 1.55
C VAL A 214 -22.56 5.50 0.72
#